data_AF-A0A6B3H6N2-F1
#
_entry.id   AF-A0A6B3H6N2-F1
#
_cell.length_a   1.000
_cell.length_b   1.000
_cell.length_c   1.000
_cell.angle_alpha   90.00
_cell.angle_beta   90.00
_cell.angle_gamma   90.00
#
_symmetry.space_group_name_H-M   'P 1'
#
loop_
_entity.id
_entity.type
_entity.pdbx_description
1 polymer ?
#
loop_
_entity_poly.entity_id
_entity_poly.type
_entity_poly.pdbx_seq_one_letter_code
_entity_poly.pdbx_strand_id
1 'polypeptide(L)'
;EIEQAAFQPNNFVPGIGPSPDRMLLARLFSYADAHRYRIGGNYQQLPVNAPVAPVHTYSKDGAMAYRKTTDPVYAPNSKGGPAADTERYGTPPSWYADGDITRTAYVDHAEDDDWGQAG
;
A
#
# COMPACT_ATOMS: atom_id res chain seq x y z
N GLU A 1 -20.68 -3.39 -7.78
CA GLU A 1 -20.08 -2.70 -6.62
C GLU A 1 -19.35 -3.67 -5.71
N ILE A 2 -20.01 -4.70 -5.18
CA ILE A 2 -19.41 -5.61 -4.19
C ILE A 2 -18.27 -6.49 -4.75
N GLU A 3 -18.52 -7.27 -5.79
CA GLU A 3 -17.53 -8.26 -6.30
C GLU A 3 -16.22 -7.64 -6.82
N GLN A 4 -16.27 -6.38 -7.25
CA GLN A 4 -15.11 -5.66 -7.77
C GLN A 4 -14.48 -4.73 -6.73
N ALA A 5 -15.01 -4.71 -5.50
CA ALA A 5 -14.36 -4.01 -4.40
C ALA A 5 -12.98 -4.64 -4.13
N ALA A 6 -12.00 -3.78 -3.89
CA ALA A 6 -10.60 -4.14 -3.72
C ALA A 6 -10.03 -3.49 -2.46
N PHE A 7 -10.18 -4.17 -1.33
CA PHE A 7 -9.60 -3.77 -0.05
C PHE A 7 -8.13 -4.19 0.01
N GLN A 8 -7.26 -3.36 0.55
CA GLN A 8 -5.84 -3.69 0.73
C GLN A 8 -5.24 -2.92 1.91
N PRO A 9 -4.46 -3.57 2.80
CA PRO A 9 -3.89 -2.89 3.97
C PRO A 9 -2.88 -1.79 3.64
N ASN A 10 -2.30 -1.77 2.44
CA ASN A 10 -1.35 -0.74 2.03
C ASN A 10 -1.98 0.60 1.61
N ASN A 11 -3.31 0.71 1.63
CA ASN A 11 -4.03 1.99 1.42
C ASN A 11 -4.03 2.83 2.71
N PHE A 12 -2.84 3.21 3.18
CA PHE A 12 -2.70 4.10 4.34
C PHE A 12 -2.98 5.57 3.98
N VAL A 13 -3.28 6.35 5.01
CA VAL A 13 -3.40 7.81 4.96
C VAL A 13 -2.39 8.45 5.90
N PRO A 14 -1.99 9.72 5.70
CA PRO A 14 -1.07 10.40 6.60
C PRO A 14 -1.51 10.28 8.07
N GLY A 15 -0.58 9.90 8.94
CA GLY A 15 -0.82 9.64 10.37
C GLY A 15 -1.07 8.17 10.73
N ILE A 16 -1.19 7.26 9.76
CA ILE A 16 -1.35 5.81 9.99
C ILE A 16 -0.24 5.06 9.25
N GLY A 17 0.37 4.07 9.91
CA GLY A 17 1.43 3.24 9.35
C GLY A 17 1.37 1.78 9.81
N PRO A 18 2.16 0.90 9.18
CA PRO A 18 2.25 -0.49 9.58
C PRO A 18 3.07 -0.66 10.87
N SER A 19 2.84 -1.78 11.55
CA SER A 19 3.66 -2.29 12.66
C SER A 19 4.65 -3.37 12.15
N PRO A 20 5.64 -3.79 12.95
CA PRO A 20 6.55 -4.89 12.60
C PRO A 20 5.90 -6.29 12.61
N ASP A 21 4.57 -6.39 12.67
CA ASP A 21 3.85 -7.67 12.53
C ASP A 21 4.14 -8.29 11.16
N ARG A 22 4.79 -9.46 11.17
CA ARG A 22 5.20 -10.18 9.95
C ARG A 22 4.01 -10.53 9.04
N MET A 23 2.85 -10.83 9.62
CA MET A 23 1.63 -11.11 8.87
C MET A 23 1.08 -9.83 8.23
N LEU A 24 1.10 -8.71 8.94
CA LEU A 24 0.70 -7.42 8.36
C LEU A 24 1.61 -7.05 7.18
N LEU A 25 2.93 -7.15 7.34
CA LEU A 25 3.90 -6.80 6.30
C LEU A 25 3.70 -7.63 5.02
N ALA A 26 3.41 -8.93 5.15
CA ALA A 26 3.07 -9.78 3.99
C ALA A 26 1.77 -9.33 3.30
N ARG A 27 0.79 -8.85 4.07
CA ARG A 27 -0.49 -8.35 3.55
C ARG A 27 -0.37 -6.98 2.85
N LEU A 28 0.64 -6.18 3.17
CA LEU A 28 0.91 -4.92 2.45
C LEU A 28 1.23 -5.15 0.97
N PHE A 29 1.79 -6.31 0.63
CA PHE A 29 2.10 -6.67 -0.75
C PHE A 29 0.97 -7.47 -1.41
N SER A 30 0.55 -8.57 -0.76
CA SER A 30 -0.25 -9.63 -1.40
C SER A 30 -1.62 -9.19 -1.93
N TYR A 31 -2.30 -8.25 -1.26
CA TYR A 31 -3.64 -7.84 -1.68
C TYR A 31 -3.61 -7.05 -3.00
N ALA A 32 -2.68 -6.10 -3.13
CA ALA A 32 -2.53 -5.32 -4.35
C ALA A 32 -2.11 -6.20 -5.53
N ASP A 33 -1.26 -7.18 -5.30
CA ASP A 33 -0.87 -8.19 -6.29
C ASP A 33 -2.08 -9.00 -6.77
N ALA A 34 -2.84 -9.58 -5.84
CA ALA A 34 -4.04 -10.34 -6.15
C ALA A 34 -5.08 -9.52 -6.93
N HIS A 35 -5.29 -8.24 -6.59
CA HIS A 35 -6.25 -7.38 -7.30
C HIS A 35 -5.84 -7.05 -8.73
N ARG A 36 -4.53 -6.87 -8.99
CA ARG A 36 -4.03 -6.66 -10.36
C ARG A 36 -4.30 -7.86 -11.25
N TYR A 37 -4.19 -9.07 -10.72
CA TYR A 37 -4.55 -10.29 -11.45
C TYR A 37 -6.07 -10.46 -11.59
N ARG A 38 -6.81 -10.34 -10.49
CA ARG A 38 -8.25 -10.64 -10.41
C ARG A 38 -9.12 -9.65 -11.19
N ILE A 39 -8.78 -8.36 -11.17
CA ILE A 39 -9.59 -7.28 -11.78
C ILE A 39 -8.85 -6.60 -12.94
N GLY A 40 -7.54 -6.41 -12.81
CA GLY A 40 -6.69 -5.78 -13.83
C GLY A 40 -5.85 -4.63 -13.27
N GLY A 41 -4.81 -4.21 -14.00
CA GLY A 41 -3.85 -3.19 -13.54
C GLY A 41 -4.47 -1.83 -13.15
N ASN A 42 -5.61 -1.48 -13.75
CA ASN A 42 -6.33 -0.22 -13.51
C ASN A 42 -7.53 -0.38 -12.56
N TYR A 43 -7.61 -1.43 -11.73
CA TYR A 43 -8.76 -1.69 -10.84
C TYR A 43 -9.12 -0.54 -9.89
N GLN A 44 -8.15 0.31 -9.54
CA GLN A 44 -8.35 1.50 -8.69
C GLN A 44 -9.14 2.62 -9.40
N GLN A 45 -9.30 2.55 -10.73
CA GLN A 45 -10.12 3.51 -11.48
C GLN A 45 -11.63 3.20 -11.42
N LEU A 46 -12.00 1.99 -11.00
CA LEU A 46 -13.40 1.59 -10.85
C LEU A 46 -14.08 2.47 -9.78
N PRO A 47 -15.33 2.91 -9.96
CA PRO A 47 -15.99 3.83 -9.02
C PRO A 47 -15.97 3.38 -7.56
N VAL A 48 -16.10 2.09 -7.29
CA VAL A 48 -16.08 1.52 -5.92
C VAL A 48 -14.68 1.54 -5.26
N ASN A 49 -13.62 1.57 -6.06
CA ASN A 49 -12.22 1.57 -5.58
C ASN A 49 -11.55 2.94 -5.73
N ALA A 50 -12.17 3.86 -6.47
CA ALA A 50 -11.64 5.17 -6.74
C ALA A 50 -11.75 6.05 -5.47
N PRO A 51 -10.68 6.76 -5.10
CA PRO A 51 -10.77 7.72 -4.02
C PRO A 51 -11.65 8.91 -4.42
N VAL A 52 -12.23 9.54 -3.41
CA VAL A 52 -13.02 10.78 -3.56
C VAL A 52 -12.10 12.00 -3.69
N ALA A 53 -10.89 11.92 -3.11
CA ALA A 53 -9.88 12.96 -3.20
C ALA A 53 -9.17 12.96 -4.58
N PRO A 54 -8.60 14.10 -5.01
CA PRO A 54 -7.78 14.17 -6.23
C PRO A 54 -6.61 13.19 -6.18
N VAL A 55 -6.33 12.55 -7.32
CA VAL A 55 -5.21 11.61 -7.47
C VAL A 55 -4.27 12.12 -8.54
N HIS A 56 -3.00 12.27 -8.18
CA HIS A 56 -1.92 12.58 -9.09
C HIS A 56 -0.86 11.47 -8.97
N THR A 57 -0.87 10.54 -9.91
CA THR A 57 0.01 9.36 -9.94
C THR A 57 0.74 9.24 -11.27
N TYR A 58 1.90 8.60 -11.24
CA TYR A 58 2.69 8.27 -12.43
C TYR A 58 2.24 7.00 -13.15
N SER A 59 1.21 6.31 -12.66
CA SER A 59 0.63 5.16 -13.35
C SER A 59 -0.01 5.60 -14.68
N LYS A 60 0.45 5.03 -15.79
CA LYS A 60 -0.03 5.33 -17.14
C LYS A 60 -0.31 4.05 -17.93
N ASP A 61 -1.23 4.17 -18.89
CA ASP A 61 -1.62 3.10 -19.80
C ASP A 61 -2.13 1.84 -19.08
N GLY A 62 -1.85 0.66 -19.64
CA GLY A 62 -2.40 -0.63 -19.18
C GLY A 62 -3.80 -0.91 -19.69
N ALA A 63 -4.22 -2.17 -19.59
CA ALA A 63 -5.56 -2.59 -20.00
C ALA A 63 -6.63 -1.81 -19.23
N MET A 64 -7.71 -1.43 -19.95
CA MET A 64 -8.87 -0.74 -19.39
C MET A 64 -8.54 0.58 -18.66
N ALA A 65 -7.52 1.32 -19.10
CA ALA A 65 -7.26 2.67 -18.63
C ALA A 65 -8.36 3.64 -19.10
N TYR A 66 -9.35 3.87 -18.24
CA TYR A 66 -10.49 4.74 -18.53
C TYR A 66 -10.21 6.22 -18.22
N ARG A 67 -9.47 6.50 -17.14
CA ARG A 67 -8.97 7.84 -16.78
C ARG A 67 -7.54 7.99 -17.28
N LYS A 68 -7.38 8.62 -18.45
CA LYS A 68 -6.07 8.88 -19.07
C LYS A 68 -5.45 10.17 -18.52
N THR A 69 -4.15 10.15 -18.25
CA THR A 69 -3.36 11.35 -17.92
C THR A 69 -2.45 11.74 -19.07
N THR A 70 -2.32 13.05 -19.30
CA THR A 70 -1.37 13.65 -20.25
C THR A 70 -0.08 14.12 -19.59
N ASP A 71 0.07 13.90 -18.28
CA ASP A 71 1.22 14.35 -17.51
C ASP A 71 2.53 13.69 -18.01
N PRO A 72 3.69 14.34 -17.77
CA PRO A 72 4.99 13.72 -17.99
C PRO A 72 5.10 12.39 -17.25
N VAL A 73 5.78 11.42 -17.87
CA VAL A 73 5.94 10.06 -17.34
C VAL A 73 7.20 9.88 -16.48
N TYR A 74 7.80 10.98 -16.02
CA TYR A 74 9.07 10.98 -15.32
C TYR A 74 9.14 12.05 -14.22
N ALA A 75 10.02 11.82 -13.25
CA ALA A 75 10.35 12.72 -12.15
C ALA A 75 11.88 12.80 -11.97
N PRO A 76 12.45 13.96 -11.60
CA PRO A 76 11.82 15.28 -11.59
C PRO A 76 11.55 15.78 -13.02
N ASN A 77 10.59 16.69 -13.19
CA ASN A 77 10.29 17.32 -14.48
C ASN A 77 9.94 18.80 -14.30
N SER A 78 10.05 19.59 -15.38
CA SER A 78 9.75 21.03 -15.40
C SER A 78 8.36 21.35 -15.97
N LYS A 79 7.46 20.37 -16.03
CA LYS A 79 6.18 20.44 -16.74
C LYS A 79 4.97 20.27 -15.82
N GLY A 80 5.18 20.28 -14.50
CA GLY A 80 4.09 20.21 -13.52
C GLY A 80 3.48 18.83 -13.35
N GLY A 81 4.23 17.75 -13.62
CA GLY A 81 3.77 16.38 -13.33
C GLY A 81 3.64 16.08 -11.83
N PRO A 82 3.10 14.92 -11.45
CA PRO A 82 2.93 14.52 -10.05
C PRO A 82 4.21 14.64 -9.23
N ALA A 83 4.13 15.08 -7.97
CA ALA A 83 5.27 15.16 -7.08
C ALA A 83 4.87 14.69 -5.68
N ALA A 84 5.78 13.98 -5.00
CA ALA A 84 5.58 13.60 -3.61
C ALA A 84 5.72 14.84 -2.71
N ASP A 85 4.73 15.10 -1.86
CA ASP A 85 4.68 16.26 -0.96
C ASP A 85 5.07 15.86 0.47
N THR A 86 6.34 15.49 0.65
CA THR A 86 6.87 15.07 1.96
C THR A 86 7.02 16.24 2.93
N GLU A 87 7.08 17.48 2.44
CA GLU A 87 7.09 18.69 3.28
C GLU A 87 5.76 18.85 4.02
N ARG A 88 4.64 18.63 3.34
CA ARG A 88 3.30 18.73 3.95
C ARG A 88 2.89 17.50 4.75
N TYR A 89 3.19 16.30 4.25
CA TYR A 89 2.67 15.05 4.82
C TYR A 89 3.70 14.27 5.64
N GLY A 90 4.94 14.78 5.74
CA GLY A 90 6.03 14.12 6.44
C GLY A 90 6.63 12.95 5.67
N THR A 91 7.58 12.27 6.31
CA THR A 91 8.18 11.04 5.78
C THR A 91 7.30 9.82 6.10
N PRO A 92 7.34 8.76 5.26
CA PRO A 92 6.65 7.51 5.57
C PRO A 92 7.02 6.97 6.96
N PRO A 93 6.07 6.33 7.67
CA PRO A 93 6.35 5.70 8.96
C PRO A 93 7.47 4.66 8.86
N SER A 94 8.39 4.67 9.82
CA SER A 94 9.49 3.72 9.92
C SER A 94 9.76 3.37 11.39
N TRP A 95 10.49 2.28 11.61
CA TRP A 95 10.99 1.87 12.92
C TRP A 95 12.43 1.41 12.80
N TYR A 96 13.14 1.37 13.93
CA TYR A 96 14.49 0.83 14.01
C TYR A 96 14.47 -0.70 13.97
N ALA A 97 15.40 -1.30 13.22
CA ALA A 97 15.59 -2.75 13.16
C ALA A 97 17.10 -3.06 13.06
N ASP A 98 17.53 -4.15 13.69
CA ASP A 98 18.91 -4.63 13.73
C ASP A 98 18.96 -6.17 13.76
N GLY A 99 20.09 -6.75 13.38
CA GLY A 99 20.35 -8.19 13.37
C GLY A 99 20.55 -8.82 11.98
N ASP A 100 20.93 -10.10 11.99
CA ASP A 100 21.18 -10.86 10.76
C ASP A 100 19.88 -11.21 10.02
N ILE A 101 19.98 -11.35 8.69
CA ILE A 101 18.88 -11.85 7.87
C ILE A 101 18.68 -13.34 8.17
N THR A 102 17.57 -13.67 8.84
CA THR A 102 17.29 -15.04 9.28
C THR A 102 15.83 -15.44 9.04
N ARG A 103 15.56 -16.75 9.12
CA ARG A 103 14.21 -17.34 9.13
C ARG A 103 14.01 -18.10 10.44
N THR A 104 13.59 -17.37 11.46
CA THR A 104 13.34 -17.90 12.81
C THR A 104 11.94 -17.52 13.26
N ALA A 105 11.45 -18.15 14.34
CA ALA A 105 10.22 -17.74 14.99
C ALA A 105 10.31 -16.31 15.57
N TYR A 106 9.20 -15.80 16.09
CA TYR A 106 9.22 -14.64 16.95
C TYR A 106 10.02 -14.97 18.23
N VAL A 107 10.57 -13.95 18.88
CA VAL A 107 11.20 -14.10 20.20
C VAL A 107 10.13 -13.71 21.20
N ASP A 108 9.61 -14.70 21.91
CA ASP A 108 8.45 -14.55 22.79
C ASP A 108 8.71 -13.52 23.90
N HIS A 109 7.69 -12.70 24.19
CA HIS A 109 7.67 -11.88 25.39
C HIS A 109 7.46 -12.76 26.63
N ALA A 110 7.77 -12.24 27.81
CA ALA A 110 7.71 -13.02 29.06
C ALA A 110 6.31 -13.55 29.40
N GLU A 111 5.25 -12.88 28.93
CA GLU A 111 3.86 -13.31 29.10
C GLU A 111 3.26 -13.96 27.85
N ASP A 112 4.04 -14.16 26.79
CA ASP A 112 3.54 -14.81 25.57
C ASP A 112 3.55 -16.33 25.74
N ASP A 113 2.38 -16.93 25.49
CA ASP A 113 2.22 -18.36 25.29
C ASP A 113 1.07 -18.64 24.31
N ASP A 114 0.96 -19.88 23.85
CA ASP A 114 -0.10 -20.27 22.91
C ASP A 114 -1.46 -20.54 23.58
N TRP A 115 -1.54 -20.55 24.91
CA TRP A 115 -2.68 -21.12 25.67
C TRP A 115 -3.35 -20.15 26.64
N GLY A 116 -2.61 -19.21 27.22
CA GLY A 116 -3.06 -18.35 28.30
C GLY A 116 -4.14 -17.35 27.88
N GLN A 117 -4.10 -16.83 26.65
CA GLN A 117 -5.16 -15.94 26.13
C GLN A 117 -6.44 -16.69 25.74
N ALA A 118 -6.35 -17.99 25.43
CA ALA A 118 -7.47 -18.79 24.94
C ALA A 118 -8.33 -19.40 26.06
N GLY A 119 -7.72 -19.73 27.20
CA GLY A 119 -8.38 -20.33 28.38
C GLY A 119 -9.18 -19.35 29.22
#